data_AF-A0A0D0IQ17-F1
#
_entry.id   AF-A0A0D0IQ17-F1
#
_cell.length_a   1.000
_cell.length_b   1.000
_cell.length_c   1.000
_cell.angle_alpha   90.00
_cell.angle_beta   90.00
_cell.angle_gamma   90.00
#
_symmetry.space_group_name_H-M   'P 1'
#
loop_
_entity.id
_entity.type
_entity.pdbx_description
1 polymer ?
#
loop_
_entity_poly.entity_id
_entity_poly.type
_entity_poly.pdbx_seq_one_letter_code
_entity_poly.pdbx_strand_id
1 'polypeptide(L)' 'MGDLRYDPEVDAAYVTLGAPIADGEVARTVPVDLPDGVSGELFLDFDEDGHLLGIELLGASRLLRPEGRAV' A
#
# COMPACT_ATOMS: atom_id res chain seq x y z
N MET A 1 11.12 -2.60 -11.59
CA MET A 1 10.08 -3.60 -11.24
C MET A 1 9.91 -3.46 -9.74
N GLY A 2 8.69 -3.28 -9.26
CA GLY A 2 8.37 -2.83 -7.92
C GLY A 2 8.89 -3.70 -6.76
N ASP A 3 8.65 -3.26 -5.54
CA ASP A 3 9.01 -3.95 -4.29
C ASP A 3 7.80 -4.05 -3.35
N LEU A 4 7.80 -5.04 -2.45
CA LEU A 4 6.80 -5.21 -1.40
C LEU A 4 7.50 -5.23 -0.05
N ARG A 5 7.06 -4.35 0.86
CA ARG A 5 7.55 -4.28 2.23
C ARG A 5 6.39 -4.32 3.22
N TYR A 6 6.49 -5.18 4.23
CA TYR A 6 5.59 -5.17 5.39
C TYR A 6 6.33 -4.64 6.61
N ASP A 7 5.70 -3.71 7.33
CA ASP A 7 6.16 -3.15 8.59
C ASP A 7 5.23 -3.61 9.73
N PRO A 8 5.67 -4.59 10.56
CA PRO A 8 4.85 -5.10 11.64
C PRO A 8 4.73 -4.14 12.83
N GLU A 9 5.59 -3.12 12.96
CA GLU A 9 5.52 -2.18 14.09
C GLU A 9 4.29 -1.28 13.99
N VAL A 10 3.89 -0.94 12.76
CA VAL A 10 2.72 -0.11 12.45
C VAL A 10 1.59 -0.87 11.75
N ASP A 11 1.75 -2.17 11.55
CA ASP A 11 0.84 -3.05 10.79
C ASP A 11 0.48 -2.47 9.40
N ALA A 12 1.50 -2.11 8.63
CA ALA A 12 1.34 -1.52 7.30
C ALA A 12 2.14 -2.26 6.23
N ALA A 13 1.59 -2.33 5.03
CA ALA A 13 2.28 -2.88 3.86
C ALA A 13 2.37 -1.83 2.75
N TYR A 14 3.49 -1.84 2.05
CA TYR A 14 3.85 -0.87 1.02
C TYR A 14 4.22 -1.63 -0.24
N VAL A 15 3.56 -1.31 -1.34
CA VAL A 15 3.90 -1.81 -2.67
C VAL A 15 4.41 -0.64 -3.49
N THR A 16 5.67 -0.68 -3.89
CA THR A 16 6.21 0.26 -4.88
C THR A 16 5.95 -0.28 -6.28
N LEU A 17 5.61 0.58 -7.23
CA LEU A 17 5.33 0.23 -8.61
C LEU A 17 6.35 0.93 -9.53
N GLY A 18 6.95 0.18 -10.45
CA GLY A 18 7.94 0.74 -11.38
C GLY A 18 9.32 0.91 -10.76
N ALA A 19 9.76 2.15 -10.57
CA ALA A 19 11.05 2.55 -10.01
C ALA A 19 10.95 2.79 -8.49
N PRO A 20 12.06 2.73 -7.73
CA PRO A 20 12.05 3.14 -6.33
C PRO A 20 11.56 4.58 -6.15
N ILE A 21 10.73 4.80 -5.14
CA ILE A 21 10.18 6.12 -4.82
C ILE A 21 11.24 6.91 -4.04
N ALA A 22 11.61 8.09 -4.54
CA ALA A 22 12.51 9.02 -3.87
C ALA A 22 11.76 9.90 -2.85
N ASP A 23 12.51 10.48 -1.91
CA ASP A 23 11.95 11.41 -0.91
C ASP A 23 11.25 12.60 -1.61
N GLY A 24 9.97 12.80 -1.28
CA GLY A 24 9.15 13.88 -1.84
C GLY A 24 8.57 13.60 -3.23
N GLU A 25 8.77 12.42 -3.80
CA GLU A 25 8.22 12.07 -5.13
C GLU A 25 6.71 11.82 -5.09
N VAL A 26 6.16 11.41 -3.94
CA VAL A 26 4.71 11.32 -3.73
C VAL A 26 4.13 12.73 -3.63
N ALA A 27 3.46 13.17 -4.69
CA ALA A 27 2.77 14.45 -4.75
C ALA A 27 1.33 14.36 -4.24
N ARG A 28 0.69 13.20 -4.36
CA ARG A 28 -0.69 13.00 -3.93
C ARG A 28 -0.97 11.57 -3.46
N THR A 29 -1.52 11.46 -2.26
CA THR A 29 -2.08 10.22 -1.72
C THR A 29 -3.60 10.25 -1.83
N VAL A 30 -4.18 9.21 -2.44
CA VAL A 30 -5.63 9.09 -2.68
C VAL A 30 -6.17 7.88 -1.90
N PRO A 31 -7.10 8.08 -0.96
CA PRO A 31 -7.75 6.97 -0.27
C PRO A 31 -8.66 6.20 -1.24
N VAL A 32 -8.71 4.88 -1.06
CA VAL A 32 -9.62 3.98 -1.79
C VAL A 32 -10.73 3.54 -0.86
N ASP A 33 -11.97 3.74 -1.28
CA ASP A 33 -13.14 3.27 -0.54
C ASP A 33 -13.18 1.74 -0.55
N LEU A 34 -13.14 1.14 0.64
CA LEU A 34 -13.24 -0.30 0.83
C LEU A 34 -14.70 -0.72 1.04
N PRO A 35 -15.08 -1.96 0.66
CA PRO A 35 -16.42 -2.49 0.92
C PRO A 35 -16.76 -2.50 2.41
N ASP A 36 -18.06 -2.42 2.72
CA ASP A 36 -18.56 -2.51 4.09
C ASP A 36 -18.06 -3.78 4.79
N GLY A 37 -17.60 -3.62 6.03
CA GLY A 37 -17.10 -4.71 6.86
C GLY A 37 -15.63 -5.09 6.61
N VAL A 38 -14.97 -4.50 5.60
CA VAL A 38 -13.51 -4.61 5.45
C VAL A 38 -12.83 -3.69 6.47
N SER A 39 -11.91 -4.25 7.25
CA SER A 39 -11.16 -3.52 8.27
C SER A 39 -9.75 -3.21 7.78
N GLY A 40 -9.42 -1.93 7.66
CA GLY A 40 -8.13 -1.43 7.18
C GLY A 40 -8.33 -0.21 6.27
N GLU A 41 -7.24 0.34 5.77
CA GLU A 41 -7.26 1.47 4.84
C GLU A 41 -6.31 1.17 3.66
N LEU A 42 -6.66 1.68 2.49
CA LEU A 42 -5.91 1.49 1.25
C LEU A 42 -5.71 2.86 0.59
N PHE A 43 -4.48 3.15 0.19
CA PHE A 43 -4.12 4.41 -0.44
C PHE A 43 -3.32 4.17 -1.72
N LEU A 44 -3.48 5.09 -2.67
CA LEU A 44 -2.72 5.15 -3.92
C LEU A 44 -1.88 6.41 -3.94
N ASP A 45 -0.58 6.26 -4.20
CA ASP A 45 0.37 7.35 -4.24
C ASP A 45 0.75 7.72 -5.67
N PHE A 46 0.61 8.99 -6.02
CA PHE A 46 0.88 9.52 -7.35
C PHE A 46 1.97 10.60 -7.34
N ASP A 47 2.75 10.68 -8.41
CA ASP A 47 3.65 11.81 -8.68
C ASP A 47 2.89 13.05 -9.23
N GLU A 48 3.63 14.13 -9.50
CA GLU A 48 3.07 15.37 -10.06
C GLU A 48 2.53 15.21 -11.49
N ASP A 49 3.05 14.24 -12.24
CA ASP A 49 2.65 13.94 -13.62
C ASP A 49 1.44 12.99 -13.69
N GLY A 50 1.00 12.45 -12.55
CA GLY A 50 -0.15 11.54 -12.43
C GLY A 50 0.19 10.06 -12.65
N HIS A 51 1.47 9.67 -12.57
CA HIS A 51 1.85 8.26 -12.54
C HIS A 51 1.66 7.68 -11.15
N LEU A 52 1.16 6.45 -11.09
CA LEU A 52 1.02 5.70 -9.85
C LEU A 52 2.39 5.16 -9.41
N LEU A 53 2.86 5.59 -8.25
CA LEU A 53 4.14 5.21 -7.65
C LEU A 53 4.01 4.04 -6.68
N GLY A 54 2.91 3.97 -5.94
CA GLY A 54 2.77 2.98 -4.89
C GLY A 54 1.36 2.79 -4.35
N ILE A 55 1.25 1.76 -3.52
CA ILE A 55 0.04 1.39 -2.78
C ILE A 55 0.43 1.22 -1.32
N GLU A 56 -0.27 1.91 -0.43
CA GLU A 56 -0.13 1.76 1.02
C GLU A 56 -1.36 1.08 1.60
N LEU A 57 -1.12 0.10 2.48
CA LEU A 57 -2.15 -0.63 3.21
C LEU A 57 -1.92 -0.41 4.70
N LEU A 58 -2.90 0.16 5.40
CA LEU A 58 -2.90 0.24 6.86
C LEU A 58 -3.81 -0.83 7.46
N GLY A 59 -3.36 -1.49 8.53
CA GLY A 59 -4.01 -2.70 9.05
C GLY A 59 -3.77 -3.90 8.13
N ALA A 60 -2.56 -3.99 7.55
CA ALA A 60 -2.24 -4.94 6.50
C ALA A 60 -2.45 -6.41 6.93
N SER A 61 -2.23 -6.75 8.20
CA SER A 61 -2.52 -8.09 8.74
C SER A 61 -4.00 -8.51 8.63
N ARG A 62 -4.91 -7.53 8.53
CA ARG A 62 -6.37 -7.74 8.39
C ARG A 62 -6.80 -7.77 6.93
N LEU A 63 -6.15 -6.98 6.09
CA LEU A 63 -6.43 -6.88 4.65
C LEU A 63 -5.81 -8.02 3.86
N LEU A 64 -4.59 -8.43 4.21
CA LEU A 64 -3.82 -9.43 3.49
C LEU A 64 -3.98 -10.81 4.14
N ARG A 65 -4.03 -11.84 3.30
CA ARG A 65 -3.93 -13.20 3.80
C ARG A 65 -2.48 -13.47 4.21
N PRO A 66 -2.24 -14.15 5.34
CA PRO A 66 -0.90 -14.63 5.67
C PRO A 66 -0.40 -15.57 4.57
N GLU A 67 0.89 -15.49 4.26
CA GLU A 67 1.53 -16.31 3.22
C GLU A 67 1.49 -17.82 3.54
N GLY A 68 1.24 -18.17 4.80
CA GLY A 68 0.94 -19.53 5.24
C GLY A 68 -0.52 -19.91 4.99
N ARG A 69 -0.75 -20.86 4.08
CA ARG A 69 -2.05 -21.49 3.87
C ARG A 69 -2.60 -22.03 5.20
N ALA A 70 -3.77 -21.56 5.62
CA ALA A 70 -4.62 -22.35 6.51
C ALA A 70 -4.90 -23.68 5.78
N VAL A 71 -4.23 -24.74 6.23
CA VAL A 71 -4.58 -26.13 5.90
C VAL A 71 -5.93 -26.49 6.54
#